data_AF-A0A562BYV1-F1
#
_entry.id   AF-A0A562BYV1-F1
#
_cell.length_a   1.000
_cell.length_b   1.000
_cell.length_c   1.000
_cell.angle_alpha   90.00
_cell.angle_beta   90.00
_cell.angle_gamma   90.00
#
_symmetry.space_group_name_H-M   'P 1'
#
loop_
_entity.id
_entity.type
_entity.pdbx_description
1 polymer ?
#
loop_
_entity_poly.entity_id
_entity_poly.type
_entity_poly.pdbx_seq_one_letter_code
_entity_poly.pdbx_strand_id
1 'polypeptide(L)'
;MCKEFEQEVQSMSSAEIAAGYVRRMVSRESSGWGDQTEALKRLARNYKLPFWTLNNLRIGRAKTIEAGLRDRIREAYLDLCERQIRRLQHELEIEKAAAADDSLIDIENEAEALAARLLAARAARKERKAQ
;
A
#
# COMPACT_ATOMS: atom_id res chain seq x y z
N MET A 1 17.75 -4.52 -11.71
CA MET A 1 16.79 -4.88 -10.66
C MET A 1 15.35 -4.43 -10.92
N CYS A 2 15.07 -3.33 -11.63
CA CYS A 2 13.68 -2.86 -11.81
C CYS A 2 12.90 -3.49 -12.97
N LYS A 3 13.56 -4.00 -14.03
CA LYS A 3 12.87 -4.51 -15.23
C LYS A 3 12.19 -5.87 -15.05
N GLU A 4 12.75 -6.76 -14.23
CA GLU A 4 12.18 -8.08 -13.98
C GLU A 4 10.88 -7.98 -13.17
N PHE A 5 10.85 -7.08 -12.18
CA PHE A 5 9.67 -6.82 -11.36
C PHE A 5 8.52 -6.21 -12.16
N GLU A 6 8.83 -5.35 -13.14
CA GLU A 6 7.83 -4.78 -14.06
C GLU A 6 7.29 -5.85 -15.03
N GLN A 7 8.13 -6.77 -15.50
CA GLN A 7 7.72 -7.88 -16.36
C GLN A 7 6.86 -8.93 -15.64
N GLU A 8 7.18 -9.27 -14.38
CA GLU A 8 6.34 -10.17 -13.58
C GLU A 8 4.92 -9.62 -13.38
N VAL A 9 4.80 -8.33 -13.08
CA VAL A 9 3.49 -7.69 -12.88
C VAL A 9 2.66 -7.61 -14.18
N GLN A 10 3.30 -7.58 -15.35
CA GLN A 10 2.60 -7.62 -16.64
C GLN A 10 2.06 -9.02 -16.99
N SER A 11 2.65 -10.08 -16.45
CA SER A 11 2.23 -11.48 -16.67
C SER A 11 1.10 -11.92 -15.72
N MET A 12 0.96 -11.24 -14.57
CA MET A 12 -0.04 -11.59 -13.55
C MET A 12 -1.46 -11.19 -13.94
N SER A 13 -2.41 -12.08 -13.66
CA SER A 13 -3.84 -11.78 -13.76
C SER A 13 -4.27 -10.68 -12.79
N SER A 14 -5.39 -10.02 -13.12
CA SER A 14 -5.98 -8.97 -12.26
C SER A 14 -6.27 -9.45 -10.84
N ALA A 15 -6.63 -10.72 -10.68
CA ALA A 15 -6.90 -11.36 -9.39
C ALA A 15 -5.60 -11.61 -8.60
N GLU A 16 -4.52 -12.02 -9.25
CA GLU A 16 -3.23 -12.24 -8.61
C GLU A 16 -2.62 -10.92 -8.12
N ILE A 17 -2.74 -9.85 -8.89
CA ILE A 17 -2.32 -8.50 -8.47
C ILE A 17 -3.10 -8.08 -7.22
N ALA A 18 -4.43 -8.25 -7.22
CA ALA A 18 -5.27 -7.94 -6.05
C ALA A 18 -4.91 -8.80 -4.83
N ALA A 19 -4.68 -10.10 -5.03
CA ALA A 19 -4.22 -11.01 -3.98
C ALA A 19 -2.88 -10.56 -3.38
N GLY A 20 -1.95 -10.09 -4.22
CA GLY A 20 -0.68 -9.52 -3.80
C GLY A 20 -0.84 -8.26 -2.95
N TYR A 21 -1.80 -7.39 -3.25
CA TYR A 21 -2.12 -6.24 -2.39
C TYR A 21 -2.70 -6.69 -1.05
N VAL A 22 -3.71 -7.58 -1.07
CA VAL A 22 -4.35 -8.05 0.17
C VAL A 22 -3.36 -8.74 1.10
N ARG A 23 -2.48 -9.62 0.58
CA ARG A 23 -1.44 -10.27 1.41
C ARG A 23 -0.51 -9.26 2.08
N ARG A 24 -0.07 -8.23 1.35
CA ARG A 24 0.78 -7.16 1.89
C ARG A 24 0.05 -6.32 2.93
N MET A 25 -1.22 -5.99 2.70
CA MET A 25 -2.04 -5.27 3.68
C MET A 25 -2.19 -6.08 4.98
N VAL A 26 -2.51 -7.38 4.86
CA VAL A 26 -2.67 -8.26 6.03
C VAL A 26 -1.36 -8.41 6.78
N SER A 27 -0.24 -8.63 6.09
CA SER A 27 1.08 -8.77 6.73
C SER A 27 1.51 -7.52 7.49
N ARG A 28 1.11 -6.33 7.04
CA ARG A 28 1.43 -5.05 7.69
C ARG A 28 0.52 -4.76 8.88
N GLU A 29 -0.72 -5.22 8.82
CA GLU A 29 -1.73 -5.01 9.86
C GLU A 29 -1.68 -6.11 10.95
N SER A 30 -1.09 -7.26 10.65
CA SER A 30 -0.94 -8.37 11.59
C SER A 30 0.22 -8.15 12.55
N SER A 31 -0.03 -8.30 13.86
CA SER A 31 0.98 -8.16 14.91
C SER A 31 1.66 -9.47 15.31
N GLY A 32 1.30 -10.62 14.71
CA GLY A 32 1.91 -11.91 15.04
C GLY A 32 1.16 -13.13 14.48
N TRP A 33 1.57 -14.31 14.93
CA TRP A 33 0.92 -15.57 14.54
C TRP A 33 -0.55 -15.60 14.98
N GLY A 34 -1.45 -15.99 14.07
CA GLY A 34 -2.89 -16.05 14.32
C GLY A 34 -3.66 -14.73 14.15
N ASP A 35 -2.98 -13.57 14.11
CA ASP A 35 -3.66 -12.25 14.00
C ASP A 35 -4.12 -11.93 12.56
N GLN A 36 -3.84 -12.80 11.59
CA GLN A 36 -4.20 -12.56 10.18
C GLN A 36 -5.71 -12.37 9.97
N THR A 37 -6.54 -13.10 10.70
CA THR A 37 -8.01 -13.02 10.58
C THR A 37 -8.53 -11.71 11.16
N GLU A 38 -8.02 -11.29 12.31
CA GLU A 38 -8.43 -10.03 12.94
C GLU A 38 -7.89 -8.83 12.16
N ALA A 39 -6.66 -8.90 11.66
CA ALA A 39 -6.11 -7.95 10.69
C ALA A 39 -7.03 -7.81 9.47
N LEU A 40 -7.51 -8.92 8.90
CA LEU A 40 -8.43 -8.90 7.78
C LEU A 40 -9.78 -8.24 8.13
N LYS A 41 -10.31 -8.48 9.34
CA LYS A 41 -11.53 -7.80 9.83
C LYS A 41 -11.31 -6.30 10.01
N ARG A 42 -10.16 -5.87 10.55
CA ARG A 42 -9.77 -4.46 10.67
C ARG A 42 -9.73 -3.79 9.30
N LEU A 43 -9.08 -4.41 8.32
CA LEU A 43 -9.02 -3.91 6.95
C LEU A 43 -10.41 -3.85 6.28
N ALA A 44 -11.23 -4.89 6.45
CA ALA A 44 -12.60 -4.93 5.93
C ALA A 44 -13.43 -3.75 6.47
N ARG A 45 -13.34 -3.47 7.78
CA ARG A 45 -14.04 -2.37 8.42
C ARG A 45 -13.54 -1.01 7.97
N ASN A 46 -12.22 -0.81 7.96
CA ASN A 46 -11.61 0.49 7.67
C ASN A 46 -11.83 0.92 6.21
N TYR A 47 -11.79 -0.04 5.28
CA TYR A 47 -11.90 0.23 3.84
C TYR A 47 -13.26 -0.14 3.24
N LYS A 48 -14.21 -0.58 4.06
CA LYS A 48 -15.56 -1.01 3.64
C LYS A 48 -15.49 -2.09 2.53
N LEU A 49 -14.56 -3.04 2.69
CA LEU A 49 -14.35 -4.14 1.77
C LEU A 49 -14.95 -5.44 2.34
N PRO A 50 -15.60 -6.27 1.51
CA PRO A 50 -16.19 -7.52 1.98
C PRO A 50 -15.10 -8.49 2.50
N PHE A 51 -15.26 -8.92 3.76
CA PHE A 51 -14.30 -9.80 4.44
C PHE A 51 -14.01 -11.08 3.64
N TRP A 52 -15.05 -11.77 3.16
CA TRP A 52 -14.89 -13.03 2.42
C TRP A 52 -14.16 -12.85 1.10
N THR A 53 -14.36 -11.72 0.42
CA THR A 53 -13.61 -11.38 -0.79
C THR A 53 -12.13 -11.23 -0.50
N LEU A 54 -11.77 -10.49 0.55
CA LEU A 54 -10.38 -10.34 0.97
C LEU A 54 -9.77 -11.70 1.36
N ASN A 55 -10.50 -12.53 2.11
CA ASN A 55 -10.01 -13.84 2.51
C ASN A 55 -9.78 -14.76 1.30
N ASN A 56 -10.73 -14.79 0.35
CA ASN A 56 -10.63 -15.59 -0.86
C ASN A 56 -9.45 -15.18 -1.74
N LEU A 57 -9.18 -13.87 -1.85
CA LEU A 57 -7.98 -13.36 -2.52
C LEU A 57 -6.71 -13.76 -1.78
N ARG A 58 -6.68 -13.61 -0.45
CA ARG A 58 -5.52 -13.95 0.38
C ARG A 58 -5.11 -15.41 0.20
N ILE A 59 -6.06 -16.33 0.30
CA ILE A 59 -5.83 -17.79 0.18
C ILE A 59 -5.70 -18.27 -1.28
N GLY A 60 -5.86 -17.39 -2.28
CA GLY A 60 -5.75 -17.76 -3.70
C GLY A 60 -6.95 -18.52 -4.27
N ARG A 61 -8.12 -18.48 -3.62
CA ARG A 61 -9.34 -19.13 -4.10
C ARG A 61 -10.04 -18.34 -5.21
N ALA A 62 -9.84 -17.02 -5.26
CA ALA A 62 -10.43 -16.15 -6.27
C ALA A 62 -9.60 -16.17 -7.57
N LYS A 63 -10.16 -16.71 -8.65
CA LYS A 63 -9.52 -16.76 -9.98
C LYS A 63 -9.75 -15.48 -10.81
N THR A 64 -10.84 -14.78 -10.54
CA THR A 64 -11.23 -13.55 -11.22
C THR A 64 -11.71 -12.51 -10.21
N ILE A 65 -11.63 -11.25 -10.60
CA ILE A 65 -12.11 -10.12 -9.80
C ILE A 65 -12.64 -9.03 -10.73
N GLU A 66 -13.73 -8.40 -10.32
CA GLU A 66 -14.28 -7.25 -11.01
C GLU A 66 -13.29 -6.07 -10.98
N ALA A 67 -13.15 -5.37 -12.11
CA ALA A 67 -12.20 -4.26 -12.24
C ALA A 67 -12.44 -3.15 -11.20
N GLY A 68 -13.69 -2.81 -10.89
CA GLY A 68 -14.03 -1.80 -9.89
C GLY A 68 -13.64 -2.20 -8.46
N LEU A 69 -13.86 -3.47 -8.11
CA LEU A 69 -13.42 -4.00 -6.81
C LEU A 69 -11.89 -4.05 -6.71
N ARG A 70 -11.19 -4.43 -7.78
CA ARG A 70 -9.74 -4.40 -7.85
C ARG A 70 -9.19 -2.99 -7.64
N ASP A 71 -9.79 -1.99 -8.28
CA ASP A 71 -9.38 -0.58 -8.13
C ASP A 71 -9.57 -0.09 -6.69
N ARG A 72 -10.68 -0.45 -6.02
CA ARG A 72 -10.89 -0.15 -4.59
C ARG A 72 -9.86 -0.80 -3.67
N ILE A 73 -9.51 -2.07 -3.90
CA ILE A 73 -8.45 -2.75 -3.14
C ILE A 73 -7.11 -2.05 -3.32
N ARG A 74 -6.83 -1.60 -4.54
CA ARG A 74 -5.60 -0.86 -4.84
C ARG A 74 -5.56 0.49 -4.12
N GLU A 75 -6.67 1.24 -4.12
CA GLU A 75 -6.79 2.49 -3.38
C GLU A 75 -6.60 2.28 -1.87
N ALA A 76 -7.21 1.23 -1.31
CA ALA A 76 -7.01 0.86 0.09
C ALA A 76 -5.55 0.52 0.43
N TYR A 77 -4.85 -0.17 -0.47
CA TYR A 77 -3.41 -0.44 -0.31
C TYR A 77 -2.59 0.85 -0.35
N LEU A 78 -2.93 1.77 -1.24
CA LEU A 78 -2.27 3.06 -1.37
C LEU A 78 -2.49 3.97 -0.15
N ASP A 79 -3.67 3.98 0.43
CA ASP A 79 -3.97 4.69 1.68
C ASP A 79 -3.18 4.10 2.87
N LEU A 80 -3.05 2.76 2.93
CA LEU A 80 -2.21 2.11 3.94
C LEU A 80 -0.75 2.57 3.85
N CYS A 81 -0.19 2.61 2.65
CA CYS A 81 1.18 3.10 2.43
C CYS A 81 1.33 4.57 2.87
N GLU A 82 0.33 5.40 2.58
CA GLU A 82 0.35 6.81 2.96
C GLU A 82 0.34 7.00 4.48
N ARG A 83 -0.49 6.25 5.21
CA ARG A 83 -0.50 6.28 6.68
C ARG A 83 0.84 5.83 7.26
N GLN A 84 1.48 4.83 6.66
CA GLN A 84 2.80 4.37 7.10
C GLN A 84 3.88 5.41 6.85
N ILE A 85 3.88 6.09 5.69
CA ILE A 85 4.81 7.18 5.41
C ILE A 85 4.63 8.29 6.44
N ARG A 86 3.40 8.73 6.70
CA ARG A 86 3.12 9.78 7.70
C ARG A 86 3.60 9.41 9.10
N ARG A 87 3.42 8.13 9.49
CA ARG A 87 3.92 7.65 10.78
C ARG A 87 5.44 7.72 10.85
N LEU A 88 6.14 7.23 9.83
CA LEU A 88 7.59 7.27 9.77
C LEU A 88 8.13 8.70 9.74
N GLN A 89 7.49 9.60 8.97
CA GLN A 89 7.81 11.02 8.98
C GLN A 89 7.68 11.62 10.39
N HIS A 90 6.59 11.32 11.09
CA HIS A 90 6.41 11.80 12.46
C HIS A 90 7.45 11.25 13.45
N GLU A 91 7.83 9.98 13.32
CA GLU A 91 8.88 9.38 14.13
C GLU A 91 10.24 10.05 13.86
N LEU A 92 10.56 10.35 12.60
CA LEU A 92 11.77 11.11 12.22
C LEU A 92 11.77 12.53 12.78
N GLU A 93 10.64 13.24 12.72
CA GLU A 93 10.49 14.59 13.29
C GLU A 93 10.71 14.59 14.82
N ILE A 94 10.21 13.58 15.52
CA ILE A 94 10.47 13.42 16.96
C ILE A 94 11.96 13.17 17.21
N GLU A 95 12.59 12.29 16.42
CA GLU A 95 14.02 12.01 16.54
C GLU A 95 14.87 13.26 16.23
N LYS A 96 14.49 14.09 15.27
CA LYS A 96 15.13 15.38 14.98
C LYS A 96 14.99 16.38 16.12
N ALA A 97 13.82 16.45 16.74
CA ALA A 97 13.62 17.32 17.90
C ALA A 97 14.43 16.84 19.13
N ALA A 98 14.70 15.54 19.21
CA ALA A 98 15.47 14.92 20.29
C ALA A 98 16.99 14.93 20.04
N ALA A 99 17.43 14.78 18.79
CA ALA A 99 18.82 14.77 18.36
C ALA A 99 19.15 16.13 17.71
N ALA A 100 19.85 17.00 18.42
CA ALA A 100 20.41 18.23 17.88
C ALA A 100 21.57 17.92 16.91
N ASP A 101 21.31 17.20 15.82
CA ASP A 101 22.31 16.75 14.86
C ASP A 101 21.81 16.93 13.42
N ASP A 102 22.49 17.78 12.65
CA ASP A 102 22.12 18.26 11.32
C ASP A 102 22.05 17.16 10.23
N SER A 103 22.53 15.95 10.53
CA SER A 103 22.57 14.83 9.58
C SER A 103 21.19 14.25 9.19
N LEU A 104 20.16 14.50 10.00
CA LEU A 104 18.79 14.06 9.73
C LEU A 104 18.05 14.98 8.73
N ILE A 105 18.56 16.18 8.45
CA ILE A 105 17.97 17.15 7.50
C ILE A 105 18.04 16.62 6.07
N ASP A 106 19.16 16.02 5.67
CA ASP A 106 19.35 15.50 4.31
C ASP A 106 18.42 14.33 3.98
N ILE A 107 18.17 13.44 4.95
CA ILE A 107 17.28 12.28 4.77
C ILE A 107 15.82 12.74 4.60
N GLU A 108 15.43 13.81 5.26
CA GLU A 108 14.07 14.34 5.18
C GLU A 108 13.83 15.06 3.85
N ASN A 109 14.81 15.81 3.35
CA ASN A 109 14.77 16.38 2.00
C ASN A 109 14.60 15.29 0.94
N GLU A 110 15.26 14.14 1.09
CA GLU A 110 15.07 12.99 0.19
C GLU A 110 13.66 12.39 0.31
N ALA A 111 13.14 12.24 1.53
CA ALA A 111 11.80 11.70 1.77
C ALA A 111 10.70 12.60 1.20
N GLU A 112 10.81 13.92 1.38
CA GLU A 112 9.89 14.91 0.80
C GLU A 112 9.94 14.92 -0.72
N ALA A 113 11.14 14.87 -1.32
CA ALA A 113 11.29 14.79 -2.77
C ALA A 113 10.63 13.52 -3.34
N LEU A 114 10.70 12.42 -2.61
CA LEU A 114 10.08 11.15 -3.00
C LEU A 114 8.55 11.19 -2.87
N ALA A 115 8.03 11.82 -1.83
CA ALA A 115 6.59 12.05 -1.65
C ALA A 115 6.01 12.99 -2.73
N ALA A 116 6.72 14.06 -3.08
CA ALA A 116 6.33 15.00 -4.13
C ALA A 116 6.26 14.30 -5.50
N ARG A 117 7.24 13.46 -5.82
CA ARG A 117 7.23 12.64 -7.05
C ARG A 117 6.05 11.67 -7.10
N LEU A 118 5.69 11.07 -5.98
CA LEU A 118 4.53 10.18 -5.88
C LEU A 118 3.20 10.92 -6.14
N LEU A 119 3.04 12.13 -5.60
CA LEU A 119 1.88 12.97 -5.84
C LEU A 119 1.77 13.40 -7.31
N ALA A 120 2.88 13.84 -7.91
CA ALA A 120 2.94 14.19 -9.33
C ALA A 120 2.60 12.98 -10.23
N ALA A 121 3.13 11.79 -9.93
CA ALA A 121 2.81 10.57 -10.67
C ALA A 121 1.33 10.15 -10.50
N ARG A 122 0.72 10.37 -9.33
CA ARG A 122 -0.72 10.15 -9.10
C ARG A 122 -1.56 11.15 -9.90
N ALA A 123 -1.19 12.42 -9.93
CA ALA A 123 -1.88 13.46 -10.68
C ALA A 123 -1.85 13.21 -12.20
N ALA A 124 -0.67 12.95 -12.76
CA ALA A 124 -0.50 12.64 -14.19
C ALA A 124 -1.28 11.37 -14.60
N ARG A 125 -1.40 10.40 -13.70
CA ARG A 125 -2.21 9.19 -13.94
C ARG A 125 -3.71 9.47 -13.89
N LYS A 126 -4.16 10.41 -13.05
CA LYS A 126 -5.56 10.85 -12.97
C LYS A 126 -5.97 11.57 -14.25
N GLU A 127 -5.11 12.42 -14.79
CA GLU A 127 -5.32 13.11 -16.08
C GLU A 127 -5.41 12.13 -17.25
N ARG A 128 -4.52 11.12 -17.32
CA ARG A 128 -4.58 10.06 -18.34
C ARG A 128 -5.82 9.14 -18.25
N LYS A 129 -6.53 9.13 -17.13
CA LYS A 129 -7.79 8.37 -16.96
C LYS A 129 -9.03 9.21 -17.32
N ALA A 130 -8.87 10.52 -17.49
CA ALA A 130 -9.94 11.47 -17.80
C ALA A 130 -10.04 11.83 -19.29
N GLN A 131 -9.00 11.51 -20.08
CA GLN A 131 -9.01 11.44 -21.55
C GLN A 131 -9.41 10.04 -22.01
#